data_AF-A0A6A6T207-F1
#
_entry.id   AF-A0A6A6T207-F1
#
_cell.length_a   1.000
_cell.length_b   1.000
_cell.length_c   1.000
_cell.angle_alpha   90.00
_cell.angle_beta   90.00
_cell.angle_gamma   90.00
#
_symmetry.space_group_name_H-M   'P 1'
#
loop_
_entity.id
_entity.type
_entity.pdbx_description
1 polymer ?
#
loop_
_entity_poly.entity_id
_entity_poly.type
_entity_poly.pdbx_seq_one_letter_code
_entity_poly.pdbx_strand_id
1 'polypeptide(L)'
;MNHLPTETLAAIVEELASATPRHRLANYAAISKDWQVAVERVTFRTLRIASPRLHEYETAFAGENIRRRYFLSDVALKFELPSLTINEGCSMKSIPDRMVDGTCFSKSLHLFFHILNDIWQRAELTIGQPFEEMDGLSPISALGITLRVPRLRSFKLAFKDAYAWGYMKRRQRRKVYPLFAGEDPLLEALRKCLTTMPQMAKFHITGCFVIAPNFFESLLHGSAVFPQIREFSLEFSYETADGRRYFQEVPGYVRETDDSQEATDYDNERVAVHGDTPRRVGWVDEMYFLGVPNTETIYPLIIGAAQFAHQYSKLTVRVSSEDRFWCVLEDDTLRDFGFQYLRSGTPVQLDFLRCVSSPNESLTIHENRL
;
A
#
# COMPACT_ATOMS: atom_id res chain seq x y z
N MET A 1 -12.90 13.18 38.31
CA MET A 1 -11.68 12.86 37.52
C MET A 1 -11.27 13.97 36.54
N ASN A 2 -12.00 15.10 36.46
CA ASN A 2 -11.70 16.21 35.53
C ASN A 2 -10.56 17.14 35.97
N HIS A 3 -9.71 16.69 36.91
CA HIS A 3 -8.61 17.48 37.47
C HIS A 3 -7.24 16.83 37.24
N LEU A 4 -7.20 15.75 36.46
CA LEU A 4 -5.93 15.15 36.08
C LEU A 4 -5.25 16.05 35.04
N PRO A 5 -3.93 16.32 35.18
CA PRO A 5 -3.18 16.99 34.14
C PRO A 5 -3.32 16.27 32.79
N THR A 6 -3.33 17.03 31.71
CA THR A 6 -3.52 16.53 30.34
C THR A 6 -2.46 15.48 29.96
N GLU A 7 -1.25 15.64 30.48
CA GLU A 7 -0.14 14.70 30.30
C GLU A 7 -0.43 13.35 30.97
N THR A 8 -0.99 13.38 32.18
CA THR A 8 -1.37 12.17 32.93
C THR A 8 -2.50 11.44 32.22
N LEU A 9 -3.51 12.17 31.73
CA LEU A 9 -4.58 11.58 30.92
C LEU A 9 -4.05 10.96 29.62
N ALA A 10 -3.14 11.64 28.93
CA ALA A 10 -2.52 11.10 27.72
C ALA A 10 -1.76 9.79 28.00
N ALA A 11 -0.98 9.74 29.09
CA ALA A 11 -0.27 8.52 29.48
C ALA A 11 -1.21 7.36 29.81
N ILE A 12 -2.31 7.63 30.53
CA ILE A 12 -3.34 6.61 30.83
C ILE A 12 -3.96 6.08 29.54
N VAL A 13 -4.33 6.96 28.61
CA VAL A 13 -4.94 6.57 27.33
C VAL A 13 -3.94 5.78 26.46
N GLU A 14 -2.67 6.16 26.45
CA GLU A 14 -1.61 5.42 25.75
C GLU A 14 -1.45 3.99 26.30
N GLU A 15 -1.47 3.83 27.63
CA GLU A 15 -1.42 2.51 28.26
C GLU A 15 -2.68 1.69 27.95
N LEU A 16 -3.87 2.30 28.02
CA LEU A 16 -5.12 1.63 27.64
C LEU A 16 -5.13 1.21 26.16
N ALA A 17 -4.51 1.99 25.28
CA ALA A 17 -4.41 1.68 23.86
C ALA A 17 -3.48 0.50 23.57
N SER A 18 -2.54 0.18 24.47
CA SER A 18 -1.68 -1.01 24.35
C SER A 18 -2.44 -2.28 24.73
N ALA A 19 -3.30 -2.21 25.74
CA ALA A 19 -4.05 -3.34 26.27
C ALA A 19 -5.41 -3.59 25.60
N THR A 20 -5.98 -2.57 24.95
CA THR A 20 -7.39 -2.59 24.50
C THR A 20 -7.51 -2.38 22.98
N PRO A 21 -8.43 -3.10 22.29
CA PRO A 21 -8.76 -2.80 20.90
C PRO A 21 -9.19 -1.35 20.69
N ARG A 22 -8.67 -0.69 19.64
CA ARG A 22 -8.91 0.74 19.35
C ARG A 22 -10.38 1.16 19.32
N HIS A 23 -11.28 0.30 18.83
CA HIS A 23 -12.71 0.61 18.76
C HIS A 23 -13.34 0.79 20.15
N ARG A 24 -12.83 0.09 21.18
CA ARG A 24 -13.30 0.29 22.57
C ARG A 24 -12.71 1.54 23.20
N LEU A 25 -11.50 1.94 22.79
CA LEU A 25 -10.86 3.16 23.27
C LEU A 25 -11.71 4.40 22.94
N ALA A 26 -12.38 4.40 21.78
CA ALA A 26 -13.25 5.50 21.36
C ALA A 26 -14.40 5.77 22.34
N ASN A 27 -14.87 4.78 23.10
CA ASN A 27 -15.95 4.95 24.07
C ASN A 27 -15.56 5.89 25.22
N TYR A 28 -14.27 5.97 25.57
CA TYR A 28 -13.79 6.88 26.62
C TYR A 28 -13.83 8.34 26.19
N ALA A 29 -13.92 8.64 24.90
CA ALA A 29 -14.03 10.02 24.39
C ALA A 29 -15.32 10.73 24.85
N ALA A 30 -16.34 9.99 25.27
CA ALA A 30 -17.61 10.54 25.75
C ALA A 30 -17.56 11.05 27.21
N ILE A 31 -16.47 10.81 27.95
CA ILE A 31 -16.36 11.14 29.39
C ILE A 31 -16.25 12.65 29.61
N SER A 32 -15.32 13.31 28.91
CA SER A 32 -15.09 14.76 28.99
C SER A 32 -14.34 15.25 27.74
N LYS A 33 -14.19 16.57 27.59
CA LYS A 33 -13.41 17.16 26.48
C LYS A 33 -11.92 16.78 26.54
N ASP A 34 -11.33 16.72 27.72
CA ASP A 34 -9.92 16.33 27.88
C ASP A 34 -9.72 14.84 27.52
N TRP A 35 -10.66 13.99 27.95
CA TRP A 35 -10.68 12.58 27.54
C TRP A 35 -10.87 12.44 26.03
N GLN A 36 -11.77 13.22 25.43
CA GLN A 36 -11.96 13.25 23.98
C GLN A 36 -10.63 13.58 23.28
N VAL A 37 -9.95 14.64 23.68
CA VAL A 37 -8.67 15.06 23.07
C VAL A 37 -7.58 14.00 23.26
N ALA A 38 -7.45 13.42 24.46
CA ALA A 38 -6.46 12.39 24.74
C ALA A 38 -6.73 11.10 23.93
N VAL A 39 -7.98 10.66 23.85
CA VAL A 39 -8.41 9.50 23.04
C VAL A 39 -8.19 9.77 21.55
N GLU A 40 -8.66 10.92 21.05
CA GLU A 40 -8.50 11.29 19.63
C GLU A 40 -7.03 11.41 19.23
N ARG A 41 -6.16 11.90 20.13
CA ARG A 41 -4.71 11.93 19.90
C ARG A 41 -4.13 10.55 19.57
N VAL A 42 -4.64 9.50 20.19
CA VAL A 42 -4.18 8.12 19.94
C VAL A 42 -4.92 7.49 18.76
N THR A 43 -6.25 7.65 18.67
CA THR A 43 -7.05 6.99 17.62
C THR A 43 -6.85 7.62 16.23
N PHE A 44 -6.63 8.93 16.14
CA PHE A 44 -6.37 9.64 14.88
C PHE A 44 -4.89 9.70 14.51
N ARG A 45 -3.99 9.17 15.35
CA ARG A 45 -2.56 9.08 15.03
C ARG A 45 -2.31 8.27 13.76
N THR A 46 -2.97 7.12 13.66
CA THR A 46 -2.89 6.22 12.51
C THR A 46 -4.28 5.94 11.97
N LEU A 47 -4.56 6.39 10.75
CA LEU A 47 -5.83 6.12 10.09
C LEU A 47 -5.71 4.99 9.08
N ARG A 48 -6.69 4.10 9.09
CA ARG A 48 -6.85 3.02 8.12
C ARG A 48 -8.17 3.27 7.39
N ILE A 49 -8.10 3.55 6.11
CA ILE A 49 -9.24 4.00 5.30
C ILE A 49 -9.43 3.00 4.17
N ALA A 50 -10.66 2.58 3.90
CA ALA A 50 -10.98 1.81 2.70
C ALA A 50 -11.48 2.76 1.61
N SER A 51 -11.14 2.51 0.34
CA SER A 51 -11.55 3.36 -0.79
C SER A 51 -13.07 3.59 -0.87
N PRO A 52 -13.95 2.61 -0.56
CA PRO A 52 -15.40 2.86 -0.57
C PRO A 52 -15.88 3.83 0.52
N ARG A 53 -15.07 4.06 1.56
CA ARG A 53 -15.39 4.86 2.74
C ARG A 53 -14.65 6.20 2.78
N LEU A 54 -14.16 6.67 1.64
CA LEU A 54 -13.43 7.95 1.54
C LEU A 54 -14.28 9.15 1.99
N HIS A 55 -15.59 9.12 1.75
CA HIS A 55 -16.47 10.20 2.22
C HIS A 55 -16.61 10.22 3.75
N GLU A 56 -16.66 9.06 4.41
CA GLU A 56 -16.66 9.03 5.88
C GLU A 56 -15.37 9.64 6.44
N TYR A 57 -14.24 9.39 5.78
CA TYR A 57 -12.97 10.02 6.13
C TYR A 57 -13.05 11.55 6.03
N GLU A 58 -13.59 12.09 4.94
CA GLU A 58 -13.81 13.54 4.78
C GLU A 58 -14.69 14.12 5.91
N THR A 59 -15.82 13.47 6.21
CA THR A 59 -16.73 13.92 7.28
C THR A 59 -16.09 13.88 8.67
N ALA A 60 -15.15 12.96 8.92
CA ALA A 60 -14.44 12.87 10.19
C ALA A 60 -13.57 14.09 10.51
N PHE A 61 -13.30 14.95 9.51
CA PHE A 61 -12.54 16.20 9.61
C PHE A 61 -13.38 17.44 9.27
N ALA A 62 -14.71 17.32 9.24
CA ALA A 62 -15.59 18.46 9.00
C ALA A 62 -15.79 19.33 10.27
N GLY A 63 -15.99 20.63 10.08
CA GLY A 63 -16.26 21.58 11.17
C GLY A 63 -15.17 21.61 12.25
N GLU A 64 -15.57 21.58 13.52
CA GLU A 64 -14.65 21.58 14.68
C GLU A 64 -13.69 20.38 14.71
N ASN A 65 -14.06 19.28 14.06
CA ASN A 65 -13.26 18.06 14.00
C ASN A 65 -11.99 18.22 13.15
N ILE A 66 -11.83 19.34 12.43
CA ILE A 66 -10.61 19.65 11.68
C ILE A 66 -9.34 19.58 12.54
N ARG A 67 -9.47 19.82 13.86
CA ARG A 67 -8.37 19.74 14.83
C ARG A 67 -7.77 18.33 14.95
N ARG A 68 -8.50 17.27 14.61
CA ARG A 68 -7.99 15.88 14.57
C ARG A 68 -6.80 15.75 13.63
N ARG A 69 -6.68 16.66 12.65
CA ARG A 69 -5.56 16.70 11.72
C ARG A 69 -4.20 16.79 12.42
N TYR A 70 -4.08 17.45 13.56
CA TYR A 70 -2.80 17.62 14.25
C TYR A 70 -2.25 16.33 14.85
N PHE A 71 -3.12 15.34 15.06
CA PHE A 71 -2.72 14.03 15.58
C PHE A 71 -2.27 13.09 14.47
N LEU A 72 -2.75 13.30 13.24
CA LEU A 72 -2.50 12.41 12.12
C LEU A 72 -1.03 12.37 11.70
N SER A 73 -0.39 11.22 11.95
CA SER A 73 0.99 10.92 11.57
C SER A 73 1.14 9.84 10.51
N ASP A 74 0.21 8.89 10.49
CA ASP A 74 0.27 7.72 9.63
C ASP A 74 -1.08 7.50 8.95
N VAL A 75 -1.08 7.33 7.62
CA VAL A 75 -2.29 7.00 6.87
C VAL A 75 -2.06 5.74 6.08
N ALA A 76 -2.99 4.80 6.19
CA ALA A 76 -3.04 3.61 5.37
C ALA A 76 -4.33 3.62 4.55
N LEU A 77 -4.21 3.70 3.23
CA LEU A 77 -5.32 3.59 2.31
C LEU A 77 -5.38 2.17 1.75
N LYS A 78 -6.50 1.51 2.02
CA LYS A 78 -6.89 0.23 1.44
C LYS A 78 -7.76 0.48 0.22
N PHE A 79 -7.24 0.19 -0.96
CA PHE A 79 -8.07 0.14 -2.14
C PHE A 79 -8.81 -1.19 -2.20
N GLU A 80 -10.13 -1.14 -2.34
CA GLU A 80 -11.00 -2.27 -2.57
C GLU A 80 -11.64 -2.12 -3.95
N LEU A 81 -11.57 -3.18 -4.73
CA LEU A 81 -12.27 -3.24 -6.02
C LEU A 81 -13.78 -3.29 -5.79
N PRO A 82 -14.59 -2.71 -6.69
CA PRO A 82 -16.05 -2.85 -6.64
C PRO A 82 -16.46 -4.33 -6.55
N SER A 83 -17.47 -4.63 -5.74
CA SER A 83 -18.08 -5.96 -5.70
C SER A 83 -18.74 -6.24 -7.05
N LEU A 84 -18.43 -7.38 -7.67
CA LEU A 84 -19.17 -7.91 -8.81
C LEU A 84 -20.58 -8.22 -8.29
N THR A 85 -21.58 -7.69 -8.97
CA THR A 85 -22.99 -7.89 -8.60
C THR A 85 -23.33 -9.37 -8.75
N ILE A 86 -23.56 -10.04 -7.62
CA ILE A 86 -23.79 -11.50 -7.50
C ILE A 86 -24.97 -11.98 -8.38
N ASN A 87 -25.89 -11.08 -8.73
CA ASN A 87 -27.08 -11.40 -9.51
C ASN A 87 -26.84 -11.51 -11.03
N GLU A 88 -25.63 -11.26 -11.52
CA GLU A 88 -25.22 -11.66 -12.87
C GLU A 88 -24.63 -13.08 -12.82
N GLY A 89 -25.45 -14.04 -12.40
CA GLY A 89 -25.01 -15.39 -12.03
C GLY A 89 -24.13 -16.02 -13.10
N CYS A 90 -22.94 -16.50 -12.68
CA CYS A 90 -21.97 -17.41 -13.33
C CYS A 90 -21.81 -17.43 -14.86
N SER A 91 -22.40 -16.49 -15.59
CA SER A 91 -22.06 -16.25 -16.96
C SER A 91 -20.65 -15.72 -16.88
N MET A 92 -19.71 -16.46 -17.47
CA MET A 92 -18.31 -16.06 -17.65
C MET A 92 -18.22 -14.81 -18.54
N LYS A 93 -18.99 -13.77 -18.22
CA LYS A 93 -18.95 -12.48 -18.88
C LYS A 93 -17.63 -11.87 -18.49
N SER A 94 -16.79 -11.80 -19.51
CA SER A 94 -15.62 -10.94 -19.67
C SER A 94 -14.86 -10.62 -18.39
N ILE A 95 -13.62 -11.13 -18.33
CA ILE A 95 -12.46 -10.50 -17.68
C ILE A 95 -12.84 -9.12 -17.12
N PRO A 96 -12.91 -8.95 -15.79
CA PRO A 96 -13.10 -7.62 -15.22
C PRO A 96 -12.16 -6.67 -15.92
N ASP A 97 -12.74 -5.62 -16.51
CA ASP A 97 -12.01 -4.72 -17.37
C ASP A 97 -10.92 -4.06 -16.51
N ARG A 98 -9.68 -4.50 -16.67
CA ARG A 98 -8.52 -3.96 -15.95
C ARG A 98 -8.44 -2.45 -16.14
N MET A 99 -8.98 -1.91 -17.24
CA MET A 99 -9.11 -0.47 -17.43
C MET A 99 -10.14 0.15 -16.50
N VAL A 100 -11.28 -0.50 -16.25
CA VAL A 100 -12.29 -0.04 -15.28
C VAL A 100 -11.70 -0.06 -13.88
N ASP A 101 -11.00 -1.13 -13.50
CA ASP A 101 -10.35 -1.22 -12.19
C ASP A 101 -9.26 -0.16 -12.03
N GLY A 102 -8.41 0.00 -13.04
CA GLY A 102 -7.40 1.05 -13.10
C GLY A 102 -8.03 2.43 -12.99
N THR A 103 -9.13 2.68 -13.70
CA THR A 103 -9.88 3.93 -13.62
C THR A 103 -10.48 4.16 -12.22
N CYS A 104 -11.08 3.14 -11.61
CA CYS A 104 -11.62 3.21 -10.25
C CYS A 104 -10.52 3.46 -9.22
N PHE A 105 -9.36 2.83 -9.40
CA PHE A 105 -8.16 3.01 -8.59
C PHE A 105 -7.64 4.45 -8.68
N SER A 106 -7.40 4.96 -9.89
CA SER A 106 -6.95 6.34 -10.11
C SER A 106 -7.93 7.35 -9.54
N LYS A 107 -9.24 7.16 -9.78
CA LYS A 107 -10.28 8.03 -9.22
C LYS A 107 -10.26 8.04 -7.69
N SER A 108 -10.13 6.88 -7.07
CA SER A 108 -10.09 6.76 -5.61
C SER A 108 -8.83 7.39 -5.01
N LEU A 109 -7.67 7.19 -5.64
CA LEU A 109 -6.44 7.85 -5.23
C LEU A 109 -6.53 9.37 -5.37
N HIS A 110 -7.01 9.88 -6.51
CA HIS A 110 -7.20 11.31 -6.71
C HIS A 110 -8.16 11.91 -5.70
N LEU A 111 -9.29 11.25 -5.45
CA LEU A 111 -10.26 11.67 -4.43
C LEU A 111 -9.62 11.69 -3.03
N PHE A 112 -8.88 10.64 -2.66
CA PHE A 112 -8.20 10.58 -1.39
C PHE A 112 -7.20 11.73 -1.20
N PHE A 113 -6.35 12.00 -2.20
CA PHE A 113 -5.40 13.11 -2.13
C PHE A 113 -6.08 14.48 -2.17
N HIS A 114 -7.19 14.60 -2.89
CA HIS A 114 -8.01 15.80 -2.85
C HIS A 114 -8.56 16.06 -1.44
N ILE A 115 -9.16 15.04 -0.79
CA ILE A 115 -9.66 15.13 0.58
C ILE A 115 -8.54 15.51 1.55
N LEU A 116 -7.38 14.87 1.42
CA LEU A 116 -6.22 15.21 2.24
C LEU A 116 -5.81 16.68 2.06
N ASN A 117 -5.73 17.15 0.82
CA ASN A 117 -5.40 18.54 0.50
C ASN A 117 -6.43 19.54 1.05
N ASP A 118 -7.71 19.26 0.89
CA ASP A 118 -8.80 20.07 1.47
C ASP A 118 -8.70 20.14 3.01
N ILE A 119 -8.53 19.00 3.68
CA ILE A 119 -8.34 18.94 5.13
C ILE A 119 -7.15 19.81 5.55
N TRP A 120 -6.07 19.84 4.76
CA TRP A 120 -4.93 20.70 5.07
C TRP A 120 -5.25 22.18 4.93
N GLN A 121 -5.84 22.57 3.81
CA GLN A 121 -6.20 23.97 3.56
C GLN A 121 -7.15 24.51 4.65
N ARG A 122 -8.17 23.72 5.02
CA ARG A 122 -9.12 24.09 6.10
C ARG A 122 -8.45 24.16 7.47
N ALA A 123 -7.53 23.23 7.77
CA ALA A 123 -6.79 23.27 9.02
C ALA A 123 -5.92 24.53 9.12
N GLU A 124 -5.19 24.89 8.05
CA GLU A 124 -4.34 26.10 8.02
C GLU A 124 -5.16 27.38 8.23
N LEU A 125 -6.33 27.50 7.58
CA LEU A 125 -7.23 28.65 7.75
C LEU A 125 -7.76 28.76 9.19
N THR A 126 -7.96 27.65 9.88
CA THR A 126 -8.44 27.63 11.26
C THR A 126 -7.35 28.10 12.25
N ILE A 127 -6.07 27.89 11.94
CA ILE A 127 -4.92 28.33 12.78
C ILE A 127 -4.55 29.78 12.51
N GLY A 128 -4.82 30.29 11.30
CA GLY A 128 -4.60 31.69 10.95
C GLY A 128 -5.44 32.66 11.80
N GLN A 129 -6.47 32.17 12.50
CA GLN A 129 -7.04 32.87 13.64
C GLN A 129 -6.18 32.57 14.86
N PRO A 130 -5.58 33.59 15.53
CA PRO A 130 -4.77 33.37 16.71
C PRO A 130 -5.60 32.58 17.71
N PHE A 131 -5.24 31.32 17.89
CA PHE A 131 -5.66 30.56 19.05
C PHE A 131 -5.11 31.33 20.24
N GLU A 132 -5.96 32.06 20.94
CA GLU A 132 -5.65 32.53 22.28
C GLU A 132 -5.13 31.33 23.07
N GLU A 133 -3.85 31.43 23.42
CA GLU A 133 -3.12 30.68 24.44
C GLU A 133 -3.77 29.35 24.88
N MET A 134 -3.47 28.27 24.15
CA MET A 134 -3.21 27.03 24.86
C MET A 134 -1.78 27.13 25.41
N ASP A 135 -1.70 27.52 26.68
CA ASP A 135 -0.47 27.56 27.48
C ASP A 135 0.40 26.32 27.23
N GLY A 136 1.63 26.53 26.76
CA GLY A 136 2.70 25.53 26.90
C GLY A 136 3.51 25.15 25.66
N LEU A 137 3.26 25.68 24.46
CA LEU A 137 4.09 25.38 23.28
C LEU A 137 4.54 26.65 22.54
N SER A 138 5.85 26.88 22.55
CA SER A 138 6.56 28.07 22.03
C SER A 138 6.30 28.34 20.53
N PRO A 139 6.18 29.62 20.13
CA PRO A 139 5.92 30.01 18.74
C PRO A 139 7.20 29.96 17.90
N ILE A 140 7.19 29.15 16.83
CA ILE A 140 8.20 29.24 15.76
C ILE A 140 7.62 30.10 14.63
N SER A 141 8.36 31.17 14.34
CA SER A 141 8.03 32.28 13.46
C SER A 141 7.75 31.93 12.00
N ALA A 142 6.90 32.77 11.42
CA ALA A 142 6.53 32.84 10.02
C ALA A 142 7.72 33.07 9.09
N LEU A 143 7.84 32.25 8.04
CA LEU A 143 8.41 32.59 6.72
C LEU A 143 8.23 31.42 5.74
N GLY A 144 7.56 31.69 4.61
CA GLY A 144 7.49 30.83 3.43
C GLY A 144 6.36 29.80 3.45
N ILE A 145 5.22 30.14 2.82
CA ILE A 145 4.11 29.21 2.53
C ILE A 145 4.57 28.26 1.40
N THR A 146 5.41 27.30 1.77
CA THR A 146 5.34 25.96 1.17
C THR A 146 4.29 25.23 1.99
N LEU A 147 3.28 24.63 1.34
CA LEU A 147 2.31 23.75 1.99
C LEU A 147 3.06 22.67 2.77
N ARG A 148 3.30 22.91 4.06
CA ARG A 148 4.05 22.02 4.93
C ARG A 148 3.01 21.19 5.65
N VAL A 149 2.78 19.98 5.16
CA VAL A 149 2.03 18.92 5.83
C VAL A 149 2.81 18.53 7.11
N PRO A 150 2.55 19.08 8.31
CA PRO A 150 3.60 19.17 9.34
C PRO A 150 3.91 17.84 10.06
N ARG A 151 3.19 16.76 9.75
CA ARG A 151 3.28 15.51 10.53
C ARG A 151 3.01 14.21 9.80
N LEU A 152 2.59 14.22 8.52
CA LEU A 152 2.37 12.94 7.84
C LEU A 152 3.73 12.31 7.55
N ARG A 153 4.13 11.34 8.38
CA ARG A 153 5.44 10.70 8.34
C ARG A 153 5.39 9.41 7.54
N SER A 154 4.27 8.70 7.60
CA SER A 154 4.09 7.44 6.89
C SER A 154 2.80 7.45 6.08
N PHE A 155 2.92 7.01 4.84
CA PHE A 155 1.78 6.66 4.02
C PHE A 155 1.93 5.22 3.52
N LYS A 156 0.89 4.41 3.72
CA LYS A 156 0.77 3.06 3.21
C LYS A 156 -0.38 3.02 2.22
N LEU A 157 -0.07 2.93 0.94
CA LEU A 157 -1.02 2.56 -0.08
C LEU A 157 -1.04 1.05 -0.20
N ALA A 158 -2.24 0.51 -0.29
CA ALA A 158 -2.39 -0.91 -0.26
C ALA A 158 -3.53 -1.24 -1.24
N PHE A 159 -3.34 -2.20 -2.16
CA PHE A 159 -4.39 -2.76 -3.03
C PHE A 159 -4.85 -4.16 -2.63
N LYS A 160 -6.14 -4.32 -2.32
CA LYS A 160 -6.76 -5.63 -2.11
C LYS A 160 -7.55 -6.02 -3.35
N ASP A 161 -7.03 -6.97 -4.10
CA ASP A 161 -7.80 -7.63 -5.16
C ASP A 161 -8.65 -8.75 -4.55
N ALA A 162 -9.95 -8.50 -4.37
CA ALA A 162 -10.89 -9.51 -3.88
C ALA A 162 -11.03 -10.72 -4.83
N TYR A 163 -10.60 -10.59 -6.09
CA TYR A 163 -10.74 -11.59 -7.15
C TYR A 163 -9.43 -12.26 -7.54
N ALA A 164 -8.28 -11.74 -7.10
CA ALA A 164 -7.01 -12.45 -7.26
C ALA A 164 -7.00 -13.76 -6.43
N TRP A 165 -7.79 -13.83 -5.35
CA TRP A 165 -7.64 -14.86 -4.31
C TRP A 165 -8.92 -15.67 -3.98
N GLY A 166 -9.97 -15.60 -4.80
CA GLY A 166 -11.21 -16.38 -4.62
C GLY A 166 -11.44 -17.46 -5.69
N TYR A 167 -12.48 -18.29 -5.51
CA TYR A 167 -13.01 -19.22 -6.54
C TYR A 167 -13.32 -18.54 -7.88
N MET A 168 -13.44 -17.21 -7.88
CA MET A 168 -13.63 -16.37 -9.05
C MET A 168 -12.31 -15.72 -9.48
N LYS A 169 -11.33 -16.52 -9.90
CA LYS A 169 -10.10 -15.98 -10.51
C LYS A 169 -10.44 -15.20 -11.76
N ARG A 170 -9.88 -13.99 -11.87
CA ARG A 170 -9.94 -13.19 -13.10
C ARG A 170 -9.20 -13.94 -14.20
N ARG A 171 -9.94 -14.44 -15.18
CA ARG A 171 -9.36 -15.07 -16.37
C ARG A 171 -8.72 -13.99 -17.24
N GLN A 172 -7.42 -14.01 -17.36
CA GLN A 172 -6.71 -13.07 -18.21
C GLN A 172 -6.44 -13.73 -19.56
N ARG A 173 -7.07 -13.23 -20.62
CA ARG A 173 -6.70 -13.63 -21.98
C ARG A 173 -5.27 -13.14 -22.25
N ARG A 174 -4.45 -14.00 -22.87
CA ARG A 174 -3.05 -13.75 -23.23
C ARG A 174 -2.81 -12.44 -24.00
N LYS A 175 -3.82 -11.88 -24.66
CA LYS A 175 -3.78 -10.50 -25.15
C LYS A 175 -4.00 -9.56 -23.99
N VAL A 176 -2.99 -9.41 -23.15
CA VAL A 176 -2.95 -8.35 -22.16
C VAL A 176 -2.71 -7.07 -22.94
N TYR A 177 -3.79 -6.32 -23.16
CA TYR A 177 -3.63 -4.93 -23.55
C TYR A 177 -2.82 -4.26 -22.44
N PRO A 178 -1.86 -3.37 -22.77
CA PRO A 178 -1.20 -2.58 -21.74
C PRO A 178 -2.30 -1.98 -20.86
N LEU A 179 -2.18 -2.20 -19.54
CA LEU A 179 -3.22 -1.79 -18.58
C LEU A 179 -3.58 -0.31 -18.72
N PHE A 180 -2.64 0.47 -19.23
CA PHE A 180 -2.75 1.90 -19.46
C PHE A 180 -2.31 2.20 -20.88
N ALA A 181 -3.16 2.85 -21.68
CA ALA A 181 -2.83 3.32 -23.03
C ALA A 181 -1.99 4.63 -23.03
N GLY A 182 -1.32 4.95 -21.92
CA GLY A 182 -0.64 6.22 -21.65
C GLY A 182 0.26 6.14 -20.42
N GLU A 183 0.51 7.28 -19.77
CA GLU A 183 1.26 7.28 -18.50
C GLU A 183 0.54 6.44 -17.44
N ASP A 184 1.32 5.63 -16.72
CA ASP A 184 0.83 4.80 -15.62
C ASP A 184 0.13 5.69 -14.57
N PRO A 185 -1.18 5.54 -14.36
CA PRO A 185 -1.93 6.37 -13.42
C PRO A 185 -1.45 6.21 -11.98
N LEU A 186 -0.87 5.06 -11.61
CA LEU A 186 -0.20 4.91 -10.33
C LEU A 186 0.99 5.86 -10.29
N LEU A 187 1.86 5.82 -11.30
CA LEU A 187 3.04 6.67 -11.37
C LEU A 187 2.70 8.17 -11.28
N GLU A 188 1.67 8.61 -12.00
CA GLU A 188 1.24 10.01 -11.96
C GLU A 188 0.66 10.40 -10.60
N ALA A 189 -0.19 9.54 -10.02
CA ALA A 189 -0.70 9.74 -8.67
C ALA A 189 0.44 9.77 -7.63
N LEU A 190 1.47 8.94 -7.79
CA LEU A 190 2.66 8.93 -6.95
C LEU A 190 3.46 10.21 -7.09
N ARG A 191 3.80 10.64 -8.32
CA ARG A 191 4.53 11.90 -8.55
C ARG A 191 3.79 13.08 -7.90
N LYS A 192 2.48 13.18 -8.12
CA LYS A 192 1.65 14.24 -7.54
C LYS A 192 1.58 14.14 -6.01
N CYS A 193 1.40 12.94 -5.46
CA CYS A 193 1.36 12.74 -4.01
C CYS A 193 2.68 13.13 -3.35
N LEU A 194 3.77 12.52 -3.82
CA LEU A 194 5.07 12.63 -3.21
C LEU A 194 5.63 14.07 -3.29
N THR A 195 5.30 14.84 -4.33
CA THR A 195 5.65 16.27 -4.43
C THR A 195 4.86 17.17 -3.48
N THR A 196 3.61 16.82 -3.17
CA THR A 196 2.76 17.59 -2.24
C THR A 196 3.00 17.29 -0.74
N MET A 197 3.79 16.26 -0.44
CA MET A 197 4.03 15.80 0.94
C MET A 197 5.51 15.88 1.32
N PRO A 198 6.06 17.09 1.50
CA PRO A 198 7.51 17.27 1.67
C PRO A 198 8.06 16.67 2.95
N GLN A 199 7.25 16.25 3.93
CA GLN A 199 7.72 15.67 5.21
C GLN A 199 7.56 14.15 5.31
N MET A 200 7.08 13.52 4.24
CA MET A 200 6.85 12.08 4.25
C MET A 200 8.17 11.33 4.30
N ALA A 201 8.35 10.56 5.37
CA ALA A 201 9.57 9.79 5.62
C ALA A 201 9.44 8.33 5.19
N LYS A 202 8.22 7.79 5.17
CA LYS A 202 7.94 6.40 4.82
C LYS A 202 6.82 6.33 3.79
N PHE A 203 7.08 5.60 2.72
CA PHE A 203 6.10 5.43 1.65
C PHE A 203 6.06 3.96 1.24
N HIS A 204 4.95 3.29 1.56
CA HIS A 204 4.78 1.86 1.33
C HIS A 204 3.64 1.63 0.34
N ILE A 205 3.89 0.85 -0.70
CA ILE A 205 2.90 0.31 -1.62
C ILE A 205 2.86 -1.19 -1.36
N THR A 206 1.70 -1.75 -0.97
CA THR A 206 1.55 -3.18 -0.63
C THR A 206 0.40 -3.86 -1.37
N GLY A 207 0.57 -5.13 -1.74
CA GLY A 207 -0.39 -5.91 -2.53
C GLY A 207 0.06 -6.15 -3.98
N CYS A 208 -0.81 -6.79 -4.78
CA CYS A 208 -0.46 -7.31 -6.11
C CYS A 208 -0.56 -6.24 -7.22
N PHE A 209 0.11 -5.10 -7.06
CA PHE A 209 0.14 -4.05 -8.10
C PHE A 209 0.88 -4.52 -9.35
N VAL A 210 0.31 -4.32 -10.52
CA VAL A 210 1.02 -4.51 -11.80
C VAL A 210 1.75 -3.23 -12.13
N ILE A 211 3.08 -3.29 -12.25
CA ILE A 211 3.94 -2.13 -12.54
C ILE A 211 4.70 -2.34 -13.85
N ALA A 212 5.14 -1.26 -14.49
CA ALA A 212 5.96 -1.35 -15.68
C ALA A 212 7.41 -1.77 -15.34
N PRO A 213 8.14 -2.44 -16.26
CA PRO A 213 9.56 -2.73 -16.08
C PRO A 213 10.42 -1.50 -15.75
N ASN A 214 10.09 -0.35 -16.33
CA ASN A 214 10.78 0.92 -16.14
C ASN A 214 10.12 1.81 -15.06
N PHE A 215 9.40 1.22 -14.09
CA PHE A 215 8.67 1.96 -13.06
C PHE A 215 9.56 2.96 -12.31
N PHE A 216 10.72 2.53 -11.82
CA PHE A 216 11.64 3.39 -11.06
C PHE A 216 12.34 4.44 -11.94
N GLU A 217 12.75 4.09 -13.15
CA GLU A 217 13.30 5.04 -14.12
C GLU A 217 12.27 6.14 -14.43
N SER A 218 11.00 5.75 -14.60
CA SER A 218 9.91 6.69 -14.84
C SER A 218 9.66 7.59 -13.61
N LEU A 219 9.82 7.08 -12.37
CA LEU A 219 9.79 7.92 -11.18
C LEU A 219 10.94 8.93 -11.16
N LEU A 220 12.14 8.55 -11.63
CA LEU A 220 13.34 9.40 -11.66
C LEU A 220 13.33 10.46 -12.76
N HIS A 221 12.69 10.21 -13.90
CA HIS A 221 12.61 11.18 -15.00
C HIS A 221 11.71 12.39 -14.68
N GLY A 222 10.96 12.37 -13.58
CA GLY A 222 10.27 13.55 -13.07
C GLY A 222 11.23 14.52 -12.39
N SER A 223 10.97 15.82 -12.47
CA SER A 223 11.66 16.85 -11.65
C SER A 223 11.42 16.72 -10.14
N ALA A 224 10.63 15.72 -9.73
CA ALA A 224 10.27 15.45 -8.37
C ALA A 224 11.43 14.74 -7.65
N VAL A 225 12.26 15.52 -6.96
CA VAL A 225 13.16 14.96 -5.94
C VAL A 225 12.33 14.70 -4.69
N PHE A 226 12.51 13.55 -4.06
CA PHE A 226 11.78 13.15 -2.85
C PHE A 226 12.69 13.16 -1.61
N PRO A 227 13.27 14.32 -1.23
CA PRO A 227 14.43 14.38 -0.35
C PRO A 227 14.18 13.91 1.08
N GLN A 228 12.92 13.83 1.52
CA GLN A 228 12.58 13.44 2.89
C GLN A 228 12.16 11.98 3.03
N ILE A 229 11.89 11.27 1.93
CA ILE A 229 11.60 9.84 2.01
C ILE A 229 12.90 9.15 2.48
N ARG A 230 12.80 8.36 3.53
CA ARG A 230 13.91 7.56 4.07
C ARG A 230 13.67 6.08 3.84
N GLU A 231 12.41 5.68 3.77
CA GLU A 231 11.97 4.31 3.60
C GLU A 231 10.93 4.24 2.48
N PHE A 232 11.27 3.53 1.41
CA PHE A 232 10.34 3.20 0.33
C PHE A 232 10.16 1.68 0.30
N SER A 233 8.92 1.22 0.28
CA SER A 233 8.58 -0.20 0.14
C SER A 233 7.61 -0.38 -1.01
N LEU A 234 7.88 -1.31 -1.92
CA LEU A 234 7.00 -1.66 -3.02
C LEU A 234 6.81 -3.17 -3.07
N GLU A 235 5.56 -3.58 -2.89
CA GLU A 235 5.06 -4.91 -3.21
C GLU A 235 4.29 -4.83 -4.52
N PHE A 236 4.53 -5.77 -5.42
CA PHE A 236 3.92 -5.78 -6.74
C PHE A 236 3.72 -7.22 -7.24
N SER A 237 2.89 -7.36 -8.26
CA SER A 237 2.57 -8.62 -8.93
C SER A 237 3.75 -9.17 -9.73
N TYR A 238 3.79 -10.48 -9.92
CA TYR A 238 4.75 -11.14 -10.82
C TYR A 238 4.52 -10.79 -12.30
N GLU A 239 3.37 -10.19 -12.65
CA GLU A 239 3.07 -9.66 -13.97
C GLU A 239 3.46 -8.18 -14.10
N THR A 240 3.88 -7.79 -15.30
CA THR A 240 4.14 -6.39 -15.65
C THR A 240 2.87 -5.71 -16.14
N ALA A 241 2.85 -4.38 -16.14
CA ALA A 241 1.73 -3.58 -16.64
C ALA A 241 1.46 -3.76 -18.15
N ASP A 242 2.44 -4.23 -18.92
CA ASP A 242 2.31 -4.60 -20.34
C ASP A 242 1.93 -6.09 -20.53
N GLY A 243 1.72 -6.84 -19.44
CA GLY A 243 1.28 -8.23 -19.45
C GLY A 243 2.33 -9.29 -19.70
N ARG A 244 3.60 -8.89 -19.76
CA ARG A 244 4.72 -9.81 -19.62
C ARG A 244 4.85 -10.24 -18.14
N ARG A 245 5.88 -11.03 -17.84
CA ARG A 245 6.20 -11.49 -16.49
C ARG A 245 7.64 -11.19 -16.15
N TYR A 246 7.89 -10.93 -14.88
CA TYR A 246 9.23 -10.74 -14.33
C TYR A 246 10.08 -12.02 -14.29
N PHE A 247 9.43 -13.18 -14.33
CA PHE A 247 10.06 -14.50 -14.38
C PHE A 247 9.47 -15.30 -15.56
N GLN A 248 10.34 -16.07 -16.24
CA GLN A 248 9.94 -16.91 -17.38
C GLN A 248 9.12 -18.11 -16.89
N GLU A 249 8.27 -18.68 -17.76
CA GLU A 249 7.68 -19.99 -17.47
C GLU A 249 8.76 -21.07 -17.60
N VAL A 250 8.82 -22.01 -16.66
CA VAL A 250 9.73 -23.16 -16.74
C VAL A 250 9.30 -24.05 -17.92
N PRO A 251 10.11 -24.19 -18.99
CA PRO A 251 9.75 -25.01 -20.13
C PRO A 251 9.60 -26.48 -19.71
N GLY A 252 8.52 -27.13 -20.14
CA GLY A 252 8.27 -28.54 -19.80
C GLY A 252 7.68 -28.75 -18.41
N TYR A 253 7.38 -27.69 -17.65
CA TYR A 253 6.45 -27.78 -16.54
C TYR A 253 5.05 -28.02 -17.10
N VAL A 254 4.76 -29.28 -17.40
CA VAL A 254 3.40 -29.74 -17.67
C VAL A 254 2.69 -29.61 -16.34
N ARG A 255 1.79 -28.63 -16.25
CA ARG A 255 0.81 -28.59 -15.16
C ARG A 255 0.17 -29.96 -15.18
N GLU A 256 0.48 -30.80 -14.19
CA GLU A 256 -0.24 -32.03 -13.98
C GLU A 256 -1.70 -31.59 -13.84
N THR A 257 -2.46 -31.77 -14.91
CA THR A 257 -3.89 -31.79 -14.82
C THR A 257 -4.11 -32.99 -13.94
N ASP A 258 -4.46 -32.73 -12.69
CA ASP A 258 -4.90 -33.76 -11.77
C ASP A 258 -6.17 -34.35 -12.40
N ASP A 259 -5.94 -35.29 -13.31
CA ASP A 259 -6.94 -36.08 -14.00
C ASP A 259 -7.37 -37.23 -13.08
N SER A 260 -7.01 -37.19 -11.78
CA SER A 260 -7.55 -38.10 -10.78
C SER A 260 -9.03 -37.80 -10.62
N GLN A 261 -9.83 -38.72 -11.17
CA GLN A 261 -11.29 -38.70 -11.33
C GLN A 261 -12.06 -38.76 -10.00
N GLU A 262 -11.47 -38.37 -8.88
CA GLU A 262 -12.14 -38.29 -7.58
C GLU A 262 -12.14 -36.86 -7.05
N ALA A 263 -12.53 -35.92 -7.92
CA ALA A 263 -13.02 -34.62 -7.47
C ALA A 263 -14.33 -34.87 -6.70
N THR A 264 -14.22 -35.11 -5.40
CA THR A 264 -15.36 -35.02 -4.49
C THR A 264 -15.98 -33.63 -4.66
N ASP A 265 -17.31 -33.52 -4.69
CA ASP A 265 -18.10 -32.29 -4.94
C ASP A 265 -17.78 -31.09 -4.02
N TYR A 266 -16.81 -31.23 -3.12
CA TYR A 266 -16.26 -30.15 -2.31
C TYR A 266 -15.11 -29.37 -2.97
N ASP A 267 -14.49 -29.92 -4.04
CA ASP A 267 -13.46 -29.22 -4.82
C ASP A 267 -14.08 -28.45 -5.99
N ASN A 268 -14.69 -27.31 -5.65
CA ASN A 268 -15.14 -26.33 -6.62
C ASN A 268 -13.98 -25.91 -7.54
N GLU A 269 -14.00 -26.46 -8.75
CA GLU A 269 -12.97 -26.35 -9.77
C GLU A 269 -12.58 -24.90 -10.02
N ARG A 270 -11.36 -24.54 -9.62
CA ARG A 270 -10.70 -23.32 -10.06
C ARG A 270 -10.39 -23.49 -11.55
N VAL A 271 -11.18 -22.94 -12.46
CA VAL A 271 -10.91 -23.03 -13.90
C VAL A 271 -10.47 -21.66 -14.43
N ALA A 272 -9.27 -21.53 -14.99
CA ALA A 272 -8.86 -20.34 -15.76
C ALA A 272 -8.69 -20.64 -17.25
N VAL A 273 -9.30 -19.81 -18.10
CA VAL A 273 -9.06 -19.84 -19.54
C VAL A 273 -7.78 -19.08 -19.84
N HIS A 274 -6.78 -19.80 -20.33
CA HIS A 274 -5.60 -19.23 -20.98
C HIS A 274 -5.68 -19.53 -22.48
N GLY A 275 -6.05 -18.54 -23.30
CA GLY A 275 -6.25 -18.70 -24.75
C GLY A 275 -7.69 -19.07 -25.11
N ASP A 276 -7.91 -19.78 -26.23
CA ASP A 276 -9.25 -20.18 -26.68
C ASP A 276 -9.76 -21.47 -26.00
N THR A 277 -8.92 -22.12 -25.19
CA THR A 277 -9.27 -23.35 -24.46
C THR A 277 -9.31 -23.09 -22.94
N PRO A 278 -10.40 -23.46 -22.24
CA PRO A 278 -10.44 -23.47 -20.78
C PRO A 278 -9.42 -24.46 -20.23
N ARG A 279 -8.69 -24.06 -19.17
CA ARG A 279 -7.78 -24.96 -18.43
C ARG A 279 -8.14 -24.95 -16.95
N ARG A 280 -8.07 -26.10 -16.29
CA ARG A 280 -8.17 -26.16 -14.82
C ARG A 280 -6.93 -25.52 -14.20
N VAL A 281 -7.13 -24.64 -13.23
CA VAL A 281 -6.09 -24.02 -12.42
C VAL A 281 -5.98 -24.77 -11.10
N GLY A 282 -5.22 -25.88 -11.10
CA GLY A 282 -4.81 -26.54 -9.86
C GLY A 282 -4.04 -25.60 -8.92
N TRP A 283 -3.89 -25.99 -7.66
CA TRP A 283 -3.22 -25.28 -6.54
C TRP A 283 -1.77 -24.81 -6.79
N VAL A 284 -1.24 -25.06 -7.97
CA VAL A 284 0.14 -24.83 -8.45
C VAL A 284 0.52 -23.34 -8.62
N ASP A 285 -0.30 -22.41 -8.12
CA ASP A 285 0.01 -20.98 -8.09
C ASP A 285 1.15 -20.65 -7.10
N GLU A 286 1.62 -21.61 -6.31
CA GLU A 286 2.80 -21.48 -5.45
C GLU A 286 4.14 -21.46 -6.24
N MET A 287 4.12 -21.72 -7.55
CA MET A 287 5.34 -21.93 -8.35
C MET A 287 5.73 -20.79 -9.29
N TYR A 288 5.09 -19.60 -9.22
CA TYR A 288 5.40 -18.46 -10.10
C TYR A 288 6.87 -18.01 -10.08
N PHE A 289 7.57 -18.27 -8.98
CA PHE A 289 8.96 -17.88 -8.78
C PHE A 289 9.99 -18.96 -9.17
N LEU A 290 9.56 -20.11 -9.73
CA LEU A 290 10.48 -21.18 -10.13
C LEU A 290 11.16 -20.95 -11.49
N GLY A 291 10.75 -19.91 -12.20
CA GLY A 291 11.30 -19.53 -13.50
C GLY A 291 12.62 -18.77 -13.41
N VAL A 292 13.43 -18.83 -14.48
CA VAL A 292 14.58 -17.93 -14.63
C VAL A 292 14.09 -16.48 -14.77
N PRO A 293 14.80 -15.48 -14.21
CA PRO A 293 14.42 -14.07 -14.36
C PRO A 293 14.28 -13.68 -15.84
N ASN A 294 13.19 -13.00 -16.19
CA ASN A 294 12.99 -12.48 -17.54
C ASN A 294 13.79 -11.17 -17.69
N THR A 295 14.96 -11.26 -18.29
CA THR A 295 15.93 -10.17 -18.42
C THR A 295 15.34 -8.89 -19.05
N GLU A 296 14.37 -9.00 -19.95
CA GLU A 296 13.73 -7.83 -20.58
C GLU A 296 12.83 -7.03 -19.64
N THR A 297 12.37 -7.63 -18.54
CA THR A 297 11.41 -7.01 -17.61
C THR A 297 12.02 -6.79 -16.23
N ILE A 298 12.79 -7.76 -15.72
CA ILE A 298 13.39 -7.69 -14.39
C ILE A 298 14.65 -6.82 -14.35
N TYR A 299 15.48 -6.79 -15.40
CA TYR A 299 16.71 -5.99 -15.39
C TYR A 299 16.42 -4.48 -15.38
N PRO A 300 15.53 -3.94 -16.24
CA PRO A 300 15.17 -2.53 -16.17
C PRO A 300 14.62 -2.15 -14.78
N LEU A 301 13.85 -3.06 -14.16
CA LEU A 301 13.30 -2.83 -12.83
C LEU A 301 14.40 -2.76 -11.77
N ILE A 302 15.33 -3.73 -11.74
CA ILE A 302 16.42 -3.77 -10.76
C ILE A 302 17.38 -2.60 -10.96
N ILE A 303 17.75 -2.27 -12.20
CA ILE A 303 18.65 -1.15 -12.51
C ILE A 303 18.00 0.17 -12.09
N GLY A 304 16.74 0.39 -12.48
CA GLY A 304 16.00 1.57 -12.07
C GLY A 304 15.83 1.64 -10.54
N ALA A 305 15.56 0.52 -9.89
CA ALA A 305 15.47 0.45 -8.43
C ALA A 305 16.79 0.82 -7.77
N ALA A 306 17.93 0.34 -8.27
CA ALA A 306 19.25 0.68 -7.75
C ALA A 306 19.56 2.18 -7.89
N GLN A 307 19.29 2.75 -9.07
CA GLN A 307 19.42 4.19 -9.31
C GLN A 307 18.52 5.01 -8.38
N PHE A 308 17.28 4.54 -8.19
CA PHE A 308 16.33 5.15 -7.28
C PHE A 308 16.84 5.08 -5.84
N ALA A 309 17.35 3.92 -5.41
CA ALA A 309 17.83 3.67 -4.07
C ALA A 309 18.96 4.61 -3.63
N HIS A 310 19.81 5.07 -4.55
CA HIS A 310 20.86 6.05 -4.27
C HIS A 310 20.34 7.38 -3.68
N GLN A 311 19.07 7.69 -3.90
CA GLN A 311 18.43 8.89 -3.34
C GLN A 311 17.89 8.68 -1.92
N TYR A 312 17.84 7.44 -1.41
CA TYR A 312 17.16 7.08 -0.15
C TYR A 312 18.06 6.35 0.84
N SER A 313 17.61 6.24 2.09
CA SER A 313 18.30 5.46 3.13
C SER A 313 17.97 3.97 3.05
N LYS A 314 16.71 3.64 2.78
CA LYS A 314 16.18 2.27 2.73
C LYS A 314 15.19 2.12 1.58
N LEU A 315 15.41 1.11 0.74
CA LEU A 315 14.49 0.69 -0.31
C LEU A 315 14.20 -0.81 -0.13
N THR A 316 12.93 -1.19 -0.21
CA THR A 316 12.47 -2.58 -0.22
C THR A 316 11.59 -2.81 -1.43
N VAL A 317 11.93 -3.80 -2.24
CA VAL A 317 11.18 -4.16 -3.44
C VAL A 317 10.88 -5.65 -3.36
N ARG A 318 9.60 -6.00 -3.41
CA ARG A 318 9.10 -7.36 -3.25
C ARG A 318 8.10 -7.68 -4.35
N VAL A 319 8.39 -8.72 -5.12
CA VAL A 319 7.40 -9.38 -5.95
C VAL A 319 6.65 -10.33 -5.02
N SER A 320 5.35 -10.12 -4.87
CA SER A 320 4.51 -11.01 -4.08
C SER A 320 3.55 -11.73 -5.01
N SER A 321 3.39 -13.02 -4.74
CA SER A 321 2.25 -13.73 -5.30
C SER A 321 0.97 -13.27 -4.60
N GLU A 322 0.96 -13.04 -3.29
CA GLU A 322 -0.27 -12.80 -2.50
C GLU A 322 -0.40 -11.42 -1.84
N ASP A 323 -1.60 -11.08 -1.36
CA ASP A 323 -1.85 -9.83 -0.62
C ASP A 323 -1.58 -9.98 0.89
N ARG A 324 -0.46 -9.43 1.39
CA ARG A 324 -0.05 -9.44 2.81
C ARG A 324 -0.73 -8.36 3.68
N PHE A 325 -1.83 -7.80 3.22
CA PHE A 325 -2.33 -6.48 3.59
C PHE A 325 -2.33 -6.06 5.07
N TRP A 326 -2.78 -6.95 5.96
CA TRP A 326 -2.86 -6.71 7.42
C TRP A 326 -2.75 -7.96 8.27
N CYS A 327 -2.76 -9.14 7.65
CA CYS A 327 -2.60 -10.37 8.37
C CYS A 327 -1.11 -10.52 8.62
N VAL A 328 -0.73 -10.57 9.90
CA VAL A 328 0.43 -11.37 10.30
C VAL A 328 0.01 -12.80 9.96
N LEU A 329 0.17 -13.20 8.69
CA LEU A 329 0.02 -14.59 8.32
C LEU A 329 1.21 -15.28 8.98
N GLU A 330 0.90 -16.12 9.95
CA GLU A 330 1.88 -17.01 10.60
C GLU A 330 2.29 -18.17 9.68
N ASP A 331 1.70 -18.27 8.48
CA ASP A 331 2.05 -19.30 7.50
C ASP A 331 3.27 -18.92 6.66
N ASP A 332 4.37 -19.64 6.91
CA ASP A 332 5.68 -19.56 6.24
C ASP A 332 5.67 -20.13 4.80
N THR A 333 4.52 -20.43 4.20
CA THR A 333 4.43 -21.10 2.89
C THR A 333 4.54 -20.15 1.69
N LEU A 334 4.56 -18.83 1.93
CA LEU A 334 4.59 -17.84 0.85
C LEU A 334 5.97 -17.70 0.23
N ARG A 335 6.08 -18.08 -1.06
CA ARG A 335 7.24 -17.75 -1.88
C ARG A 335 7.12 -16.33 -2.38
N ASP A 336 8.10 -15.51 -2.04
CA ASP A 336 8.24 -14.16 -2.58
C ASP A 336 9.66 -13.96 -3.07
N PHE A 337 9.80 -13.22 -4.16
CA PHE A 337 11.09 -12.70 -4.56
C PHE A 337 11.21 -11.26 -4.06
N GLY A 338 12.25 -10.96 -3.29
CA GLY A 338 12.47 -9.60 -2.82
C GLY A 338 13.94 -9.25 -2.75
N PHE A 339 14.22 -7.97 -2.97
CA PHE A 339 15.52 -7.40 -2.67
C PHE A 339 15.35 -6.15 -1.82
N GLN A 340 16.36 -5.89 -1.00
CA GLN A 340 16.41 -4.73 -0.14
C GLN A 340 17.73 -4.02 -0.38
N TYR A 341 17.66 -2.71 -0.50
CA TYR A 341 18.82 -1.84 -0.51
C TYR A 341 18.86 -1.03 0.78
N LEU A 342 20.03 -1.00 1.40
CA LEU A 342 20.32 -0.21 2.58
C LEU A 342 21.57 0.61 2.30
N ARG A 343 21.44 1.94 2.37
CA ARG A 343 22.57 2.84 2.16
C ARG A 343 23.61 2.63 3.26
N SER A 344 24.89 2.59 2.89
CA SER A 344 26.00 2.53 3.85
C SER A 344 25.87 3.56 4.99
N GLY A 345 26.13 3.12 6.22
CA GLY A 345 25.97 3.92 7.44
C GLY A 345 24.55 3.97 8.01
N THR A 346 23.54 3.43 7.33
CA THR A 346 22.18 3.33 7.89
C THR A 346 22.12 2.22 8.95
N PRO A 347 21.62 2.48 10.17
CA PRO A 347 21.48 1.45 11.20
C PRO A 347 20.61 0.29 10.70
N VAL A 348 21.14 -0.93 10.77
CA VAL A 348 20.39 -2.16 10.46
C VAL A 348 19.50 -2.49 11.66
N GLN A 349 18.18 -2.41 11.49
CA GLN A 349 17.26 -2.98 12.49
C GLN A 349 17.30 -4.50 12.40
N LEU A 350 17.26 -5.22 13.53
CA LEU A 350 17.27 -6.70 13.55
C LEU A 350 16.16 -7.30 12.68
N ASP A 351 15.04 -6.60 12.53
CA ASP A 351 13.90 -7.05 11.74
C ASP A 351 14.07 -6.80 10.23
N PHE A 352 15.09 -6.05 9.81
CA PHE A 352 15.40 -5.77 8.41
C PHE A 352 15.64 -7.08 7.63
N LEU A 353 16.38 -8.01 8.23
CA LEU A 353 16.68 -9.32 7.64
C LEU A 353 15.65 -10.41 8.01
N ARG A 354 14.86 -10.22 9.08
CA ARG A 354 13.91 -11.25 9.57
C ARG A 354 12.64 -11.39 8.74
N CYS A 355 12.37 -10.48 7.81
CA CYS A 355 11.26 -10.66 6.86
C CYS A 355 11.53 -11.79 5.84
N VAL A 356 12.70 -12.44 5.94
CA VAL A 356 13.12 -13.62 5.18
C VAL A 356 13.37 -14.78 6.17
N SER A 357 12.31 -15.33 6.77
CA SER A 357 12.39 -16.64 7.42
C SER A 357 12.68 -17.68 6.32
N SER A 358 13.94 -18.12 6.23
CA SER A 358 14.47 -18.97 5.15
C SER A 358 13.88 -20.40 5.17
N PRO A 359 13.95 -21.20 4.07
CA PRO A 359 15.22 -21.56 3.41
C PRO A 359 15.20 -21.58 1.86
N ASN A 360 16.12 -20.83 1.22
CA ASN A 360 17.31 -21.37 0.52
C ASN A 360 17.87 -20.50 -0.62
N GLU A 361 17.18 -19.48 -1.12
CA GLU A 361 17.74 -18.66 -2.22
C GLU A 361 17.30 -17.19 -2.11
N SER A 362 17.80 -16.46 -1.11
CA SER A 362 17.63 -15.00 -1.04
C SER A 362 18.93 -14.29 -1.45
N LEU A 363 18.89 -13.60 -2.58
CA LEU A 363 19.99 -12.78 -3.07
C LEU A 363 19.96 -11.41 -2.39
N THR A 364 20.63 -11.27 -1.24
CA THR A 364 20.88 -9.94 -0.64
C THR A 364 21.99 -9.25 -1.41
N ILE A 365 21.64 -8.31 -2.29
CA ILE A 365 22.62 -7.50 -3.04
C ILE A 365 23.18 -6.44 -2.09
N HIS A 366 24.34 -6.71 -1.52
CA HIS A 366 25.12 -5.71 -0.79
C HIS A 366 25.87 -4.80 -1.76
N GLU A 367 25.95 -3.51 -1.41
CA GLU A 367 26.55 -2.39 -2.17
C GLU A 367 27.98 -2.65 -2.71
N ASN A 368 28.68 -3.66 -2.18
CA ASN A 368 30.02 -4.07 -2.63
C ASN A 368 30.04 -5.10 -3.78
N ARG A 369 28.91 -5.38 -4.44
CA ARG A 369 28.81 -6.40 -5.51
C ARG A 369 27.99 -6.00 -6.75
N LEU A 370 27.71 -4.71 -6.96
CA LEU A 370 27.15 -4.21 -8.22
C LEU A 370 28.25 -3.57 -9.08
#